data_AF-A0A9E3THE6-F1
#
_entry.id   AF-A0A9E3THE6-F1
#
_cell.length_a   1.000
_cell.length_b   1.000
_cell.length_c   1.000
_cell.angle_alpha   90.00
_cell.angle_beta   90.00
_cell.angle_gamma   90.00
#
_symmetry.space_group_name_H-M   'P 1'
#
loop_
_entity.id
_entity.type
_entity.pdbx_description
1 polymer ?
#
loop_
_entity_poly.entity_id
_entity_poly.type
_entity_poly.pdbx_seq_one_letter_code
_entity_poly.pdbx_strand_id
1 'polypeptide(L)'
;MTWSTVSDEHDESAGNGELGSGTVDVDIILREVDLAAFKARHLGRGYEERAAGTGKLVDTEYDVRVDVLGAGRFPGDGRPKPIASSDPATTAIRGSSLALLPLPRFLELELASGMSAPHRLHDLAHVLDLVRSAGLSLELAEKLHPWMRDKYRELSSAAQGEDPY
;
A
#
# COMPACT_ATOMS: atom_id res chain seq x y z
N MET A 1 -8.83 -32.64 60.02
CA MET A 1 -7.46 -32.22 59.66
C MET A 1 -7.55 -31.06 58.68
N THR A 2 -6.66 -30.12 58.89
CA THR A 2 -6.42 -28.79 58.31
C THR A 2 -6.48 -28.68 56.77
N TRP A 3 -7.26 -27.68 56.32
CA TRP A 3 -7.14 -26.74 55.18
C TRP A 3 -6.13 -26.94 54.03
N SER A 4 -6.57 -26.73 52.78
CA SER A 4 -6.30 -25.48 52.03
C SER A 4 -7.04 -25.39 50.68
N THR A 5 -7.57 -24.18 50.45
CA THR A 5 -8.29 -23.63 49.29
C THR A 5 -7.36 -23.01 48.24
N VAL A 6 -7.86 -22.85 47.01
CA VAL A 6 -7.79 -21.69 46.07
C VAL A 6 -8.26 -22.25 44.70
N SER A 7 -9.50 -21.97 44.24
CA SER A 7 -9.99 -20.74 43.56
C SER A 7 -9.18 -20.40 42.32
N ASP A 8 -9.72 -19.98 41.19
CA ASP A 8 -11.06 -19.80 40.64
C ASP A 8 -10.84 -19.50 39.15
N GLU A 9 -11.87 -19.77 38.32
CA GLU A 9 -12.31 -18.97 37.14
C GLU A 9 -11.28 -18.58 36.04
N HIS A 10 -11.57 -18.59 34.74
CA HIS A 10 -12.81 -18.30 34.01
C HIS A 10 -12.87 -19.13 32.71
N ASP A 11 -14.06 -19.66 32.46
CA ASP A 11 -14.55 -19.98 31.13
C ASP A 11 -15.00 -18.65 30.49
N GLU A 12 -14.28 -18.19 29.46
CA GLU A 12 -14.74 -17.14 28.55
C GLU A 12 -14.69 -17.68 27.13
N SER A 13 -15.85 -18.12 26.66
CA SER A 13 -16.20 -18.20 25.26
C SER A 13 -16.16 -16.80 24.64
N ALA A 14 -15.15 -16.52 23.81
CA ALA A 14 -15.16 -15.39 22.88
C ALA A 14 -14.92 -15.90 21.46
N GLY A 15 -16.01 -16.06 20.72
CA GLY A 15 -15.99 -15.92 19.27
C GLY A 15 -16.09 -14.43 18.92
N ASN A 16 -15.13 -13.94 18.15
CA ASN A 16 -15.10 -12.72 17.31
C ASN A 16 -13.63 -12.41 17.03
N GLY A 17 -13.14 -12.16 15.83
CA GLY A 17 -13.70 -12.00 14.49
C GLY A 17 -12.51 -11.86 13.52
N GLU A 18 -12.77 -12.01 12.24
CA GLU A 18 -11.92 -11.62 11.09
C GLU A 18 -10.48 -11.18 11.37
N LEU A 19 -9.51 -12.00 10.96
CA LEU A 19 -8.16 -11.54 10.66
C LEU A 19 -8.17 -10.74 9.35
N GLY A 20 -8.91 -9.63 9.32
CA GLY A 20 -8.61 -8.51 8.43
C GLY A 20 -7.47 -7.72 9.06
N SER A 21 -6.42 -7.40 8.32
CA SER A 21 -5.29 -6.62 8.82
C SER A 21 -5.72 -5.20 9.17
N GLY A 22 -6.20 -5.00 10.39
CA GLY A 22 -6.86 -3.78 10.86
C GLY A 22 -5.93 -2.60 11.18
N THR A 23 -4.98 -2.28 10.31
CA THR A 23 -4.38 -0.94 10.30
C THR A 23 -4.66 -0.29 8.95
N VAL A 24 -5.28 0.89 9.00
CA VAL A 24 -5.41 1.74 7.81
C VAL A 24 -4.04 2.33 7.56
N ASP A 25 -3.40 1.86 6.50
CA ASP A 25 -2.11 2.35 6.04
C ASP A 25 -2.34 3.22 4.79
N VAL A 26 -1.62 4.33 4.67
CA VAL A 26 -1.71 5.25 3.53
C VAL A 26 -0.32 5.44 2.91
N ASP A 27 -0.20 5.07 1.64
CA ASP A 27 1.00 5.36 0.86
C ASP A 27 0.88 6.74 0.18
N ILE A 28 1.92 7.56 0.32
CA ILE A 28 2.00 8.86 -0.34
C ILE A 28 3.32 9.03 -1.08
N ILE A 29 3.28 9.65 -2.26
CA ILE A 29 4.50 10.02 -2.98
C ILE A 29 4.83 11.47 -2.66
N LEU A 30 6.07 11.70 -2.20
CA LEU A 30 6.60 13.05 -1.96
C LEU A 30 7.98 13.21 -2.57
N ARG A 31 8.29 14.42 -3.02
CA ARG A 31 9.68 14.80 -3.28
C ARG A 31 10.42 14.92 -1.94
N GLU A 32 11.72 14.72 -1.96
CA GLU A 32 12.55 14.80 -0.74
C GLU A 32 12.42 16.15 -0.03
N VAL A 33 12.39 17.25 -0.79
CA VAL A 33 12.17 18.60 -0.25
C VAL A 33 10.80 18.75 0.42
N ASP A 34 9.76 18.11 -0.12
CA ASP A 34 8.41 18.20 0.43
C ASP A 34 8.30 17.36 1.71
N LEU A 35 8.94 16.18 1.75
CA LEU A 35 9.01 15.35 2.95
C LEU A 35 9.77 16.08 4.07
N ALA A 36 10.90 16.72 3.76
CA ALA A 36 11.65 17.52 4.73
C ALA A 36 10.78 18.68 5.27
N ALA A 37 10.09 19.40 4.38
CA ALA A 37 9.19 20.48 4.77
C ALA A 37 7.98 19.98 5.57
N PHE A 38 7.45 18.79 5.28
CA PHE A 38 6.39 18.15 6.05
C PHE A 38 6.88 17.84 7.47
N LYS A 39 8.02 17.15 7.59
CA LYS A 39 8.59 16.75 8.88
C LYS A 39 8.86 17.95 9.79
N ALA A 40 9.48 19.00 9.24
CA ALA A 40 9.78 20.22 9.99
C ALA A 40 8.51 20.91 10.55
N ARG A 41 7.36 20.73 9.91
CA ARG A 41 6.10 21.35 10.32
C ARG A 41 5.27 20.47 11.25
N HIS A 42 5.33 19.15 11.08
CA HIS A 42 4.34 18.23 11.64
C HIS A 42 4.89 17.21 12.63
N LEU A 43 6.20 16.94 12.66
CA LEU A 43 6.75 16.02 13.67
C LEU A 43 6.58 16.59 15.09
N GLY A 44 6.07 15.76 16.01
CA GLY A 44 5.69 16.17 17.36
C GLY A 44 4.43 17.05 17.42
N ARG A 45 3.70 17.18 16.30
CA ARG A 45 2.47 17.98 16.15
C ARG A 45 1.41 17.22 15.37
N GLY A 46 1.09 16.01 15.82
CA GLY A 46 0.13 15.11 15.16
C GLY A 46 0.79 14.05 14.28
N TYR A 47 2.10 14.12 14.05
CA TYR A 47 2.84 13.07 13.34
C TYR A 47 4.12 12.68 14.08
N GLU A 48 4.49 11.41 13.99
CA GLU A 48 5.75 10.86 14.47
C GLU A 48 6.40 9.95 13.42
N GLU A 49 7.71 9.76 13.51
CA GLU A 49 8.42 8.77 12.69
C GLU A 49 8.40 7.40 13.36
N ARG A 50 7.94 6.37 12.65
CA ARG A 50 8.07 4.96 13.07
C ARG A 50 9.51 4.47 12.96
N ALA A 51 10.31 5.10 12.10
CA ALA A 51 11.75 4.88 11.99
C ALA A 51 12.43 6.21 11.63
N ALA A 52 13.34 6.65 12.51
CA ALA A 52 13.97 7.97 12.40
C ALA A 52 14.68 8.17 11.04
N GLY A 53 14.45 9.33 10.43
CA GLY A 53 15.06 9.70 9.15
C GLY A 53 14.45 9.01 7.92
N THR A 54 13.39 8.22 8.08
CA THR A 54 12.74 7.48 6.98
C THR A 54 11.46 8.14 6.50
N GLY A 55 10.82 7.60 5.47
CA GLY A 55 9.47 7.99 5.07
C GLY A 55 8.35 7.36 5.91
N LYS A 56 8.67 6.61 6.97
CA LYS A 56 7.69 5.85 7.75
C LYS A 56 7.15 6.69 8.88
N LEU A 57 5.94 7.19 8.70
CA LEU A 57 5.26 8.09 9.61
C LEU A 57 4.06 7.39 10.27
N VAL A 58 3.57 7.98 11.35
CA VAL A 58 2.26 7.68 11.94
C VAL A 58 1.57 9.01 12.24
N ASP A 59 0.30 9.11 11.88
CA ASP A 59 -0.62 10.14 12.36
C ASP A 59 -1.03 9.76 13.78
N THR A 60 -0.64 10.57 14.77
CA THR A 60 -0.87 10.26 16.18
C THR A 60 -2.29 10.58 16.64
N GLU A 61 -3.08 11.31 15.84
CA GLU A 61 -4.48 11.61 16.16
C GLU A 61 -5.39 10.43 15.79
N TYR A 62 -5.12 9.80 14.65
CA TYR A 62 -5.98 8.73 14.09
C TYR A 62 -5.33 7.34 14.08
N ASP A 63 -4.08 7.21 14.56
CA ASP A 63 -3.28 5.98 14.50
C ASP A 63 -3.16 5.41 13.07
N VAL A 64 -3.04 6.31 12.09
CA VAL A 64 -2.91 5.96 10.67
C VAL A 64 -1.44 5.89 10.32
N ARG A 65 -1.00 4.74 9.82
CA ARG A 65 0.37 4.58 9.33
C ARG A 65 0.49 5.23 7.96
N VAL A 66 1.52 6.04 7.78
CA VAL A 66 1.80 6.67 6.50
C VAL A 66 3.16 6.19 6.01
N ASP A 67 3.22 5.68 4.79
CA ASP A 67 4.45 5.25 4.14
C ASP A 67 4.75 6.19 2.97
N VAL A 68 5.82 6.98 3.11
CA VAL A 68 6.25 7.92 2.06
C VAL A 68 7.16 7.22 1.08
N LEU A 69 6.68 7.09 -0.15
CA LEU A 69 7.47 6.67 -1.29
C LEU A 69 8.14 7.89 -1.94
N GLY A 70 9.48 7.96 -1.86
CA GLY A 70 10.22 9.09 -2.41
C GLY A 70 10.11 9.17 -3.94
N ALA A 71 9.82 10.35 -4.48
CA ALA A 71 9.88 10.59 -5.92
C ALA A 71 11.25 10.21 -6.48
N GLY A 72 11.26 9.53 -7.63
CA GLY A 72 12.45 8.94 -8.26
C GLY A 72 12.94 7.62 -7.65
N ARG A 73 12.36 7.15 -6.53
CA ARG A 73 12.71 5.84 -5.94
C ARG A 73 11.97 4.70 -6.66
N PHE A 74 12.59 3.53 -6.65
CA PHE A 74 12.06 2.31 -7.26
C PHE A 74 11.18 1.54 -6.28
N PRO A 75 10.00 1.04 -6.70
CA PRO A 75 9.09 0.26 -5.86
C PRO A 75 9.62 -1.14 -5.55
N GLY A 76 9.02 -1.88 -4.61
CA GLY A 76 9.42 -3.25 -4.26
C GLY A 76 10.79 -3.33 -3.60
N ASP A 77 11.76 -3.95 -4.28
CA ASP A 77 13.11 -4.19 -3.77
C ASP A 77 14.02 -2.94 -3.71
N GLY A 78 13.53 -1.78 -4.14
CA GLY A 78 14.28 -0.52 -4.15
C GLY A 78 15.40 -0.43 -5.19
N ARG A 79 15.58 -1.43 -6.06
CA ARG A 79 16.67 -1.49 -7.05
C ARG A 79 16.29 -0.82 -8.37
N PRO A 80 17.27 -0.32 -9.15
CA PRO A 80 17.00 0.27 -10.46
C PRO A 80 16.18 -0.64 -11.38
N LYS A 81 15.11 -0.08 -11.93
CA LYS A 81 14.22 -0.72 -12.92
C LYS A 81 13.56 0.36 -13.79
N PRO A 82 12.90 0.01 -14.90
CA PRO A 82 12.31 1.00 -15.80
C PRO A 82 11.22 1.89 -15.18
N ILE A 83 10.73 1.52 -13.99
CA ILE A 83 9.62 2.18 -13.31
C ILE A 83 10.08 2.71 -11.96
N ALA A 84 9.94 4.01 -11.81
CA ALA A 84 10.20 4.75 -10.58
C ALA A 84 8.97 5.59 -10.23
N SER A 85 8.88 5.95 -8.96
CA SER A 85 7.87 6.84 -8.41
C SER A 85 7.96 8.19 -9.11
N SER A 86 6.93 8.58 -9.83
CA SER A 86 6.95 9.83 -10.61
C SER A 86 6.90 11.06 -9.70
N ASP A 87 7.36 12.22 -10.19
CA ASP A 87 7.20 13.47 -9.45
C ASP A 87 5.71 13.83 -9.32
N PRO A 88 5.15 13.89 -8.09
CA PRO A 88 3.74 14.20 -7.88
C PRO A 88 3.40 15.65 -8.28
N ALA A 89 4.37 16.55 -8.41
CA ALA A 89 4.15 17.91 -8.87
C ALA A 89 3.67 17.96 -10.32
N THR A 90 4.14 17.03 -11.16
CA THR A 90 3.86 16.98 -12.60
C THR A 90 2.92 15.86 -13.01
N THR A 91 2.80 14.80 -12.21
CA THR A 91 2.08 13.58 -12.59
C THR A 91 0.71 13.46 -11.93
N ALA A 92 0.52 14.04 -10.74
CA ALA A 92 -0.71 13.84 -9.98
C ALA A 92 -1.91 14.56 -10.61
N ILE A 93 -3.06 13.88 -10.63
CA ILE A 93 -4.37 14.46 -10.94
C ILE A 93 -4.86 15.16 -9.67
N ARG A 94 -4.99 16.49 -9.73
CA ARG A 94 -5.35 17.31 -8.56
C ARG A 94 -6.86 17.51 -8.48
N GLY A 95 -7.45 17.02 -7.39
CA GLY A 95 -8.79 17.36 -6.95
C GLY A 95 -8.79 18.55 -5.98
N SER A 96 -9.94 18.82 -5.36
CA SER A 96 -10.11 19.91 -4.39
C SER A 96 -9.36 19.67 -3.07
N SER A 97 -9.29 18.42 -2.61
CA SER A 97 -8.68 18.04 -1.33
C SER A 97 -7.52 17.05 -1.47
N LEU A 98 -7.48 16.27 -2.55
CA LEU A 98 -6.50 15.20 -2.77
C LEU A 98 -5.83 15.33 -4.13
N ALA A 99 -4.60 14.84 -4.21
CA ALA A 99 -3.89 14.63 -5.46
C ALA A 99 -3.64 13.13 -5.63
N LEU A 100 -4.17 12.55 -6.71
CA LEU A 100 -4.14 11.11 -6.96
C LEU A 100 -3.21 10.79 -8.13
N LEU A 101 -2.58 9.61 -8.09
CA LEU A 101 -1.88 9.11 -9.27
C LEU A 101 -2.88 8.74 -10.37
N PRO A 102 -2.55 9.00 -11.64
CA PRO A 102 -3.28 8.40 -12.75
C PRO A 102 -3.25 6.87 -12.61
N LEU A 103 -4.38 6.21 -12.85
CA LEU A 103 -4.53 4.76 -12.72
C LEU A 103 -3.39 3.95 -13.41
N PRO A 104 -2.95 4.27 -14.64
CA PRO A 104 -1.82 3.55 -15.24
C PRO A 104 -0.54 3.64 -14.39
N ARG A 105 -0.25 4.80 -13.80
CA ARG A 105 0.96 4.99 -12.97
C ARG A 105 0.86 4.24 -11.64
N PHE A 106 -0.34 4.20 -11.05
CA PHE A 106 -0.60 3.39 -9.87
C PHE A 106 -0.36 1.90 -10.16
N LEU A 107 -0.95 1.37 -11.23
CA LEU A 107 -0.76 -0.02 -11.64
C LEU A 107 0.70 -0.37 -11.90
N GLU A 108 1.45 0.52 -12.55
CA GLU A 108 2.89 0.32 -12.76
C GLU A 108 3.65 0.20 -11.43
N LEU A 109 3.32 0.99 -10.40
CA LEU A 109 3.99 0.89 -9.10
C LEU A 109 3.71 -0.45 -8.41
N GLU A 110 2.44 -0.86 -8.35
CA GLU A 110 2.04 -2.13 -7.75
C GLU A 110 2.65 -3.33 -8.49
N LEU A 111 2.57 -3.33 -9.82
CA LEU A 111 3.16 -4.39 -10.66
C LEU A 111 4.68 -4.47 -10.46
N ALA A 112 5.39 -3.33 -10.53
CA ALA A 112 6.83 -3.31 -10.32
C ALA A 112 7.20 -3.80 -8.92
N SER A 113 6.41 -3.43 -7.90
CA SER A 113 6.64 -3.86 -6.53
C SER A 113 6.51 -5.37 -6.39
N GLY A 114 5.36 -5.93 -6.77
CA GLY A 114 5.08 -7.37 -6.65
C GLY A 114 5.93 -8.25 -7.57
N MET A 115 6.36 -7.77 -8.73
CA MET A 115 7.26 -8.49 -9.64
C MET A 115 8.70 -8.58 -9.13
N SER A 116 9.13 -7.67 -8.25
CA SER A 116 10.54 -7.54 -7.85
C SER A 116 10.83 -7.90 -6.39
N ALA A 117 9.81 -7.95 -5.53
CA ALA A 117 9.96 -8.26 -4.12
C ALA A 117 9.05 -9.44 -3.71
N PRO A 118 9.59 -10.64 -3.40
CA PRO A 118 8.77 -11.80 -3.05
C PRO A 118 7.83 -11.60 -1.85
N HIS A 119 8.21 -10.76 -0.89
CA HIS A 119 7.36 -10.42 0.26
C HIS A 119 6.24 -9.42 -0.07
N ARG A 120 6.23 -8.87 -1.29
CA ARG A 120 5.25 -7.92 -1.83
C ARG A 120 4.30 -8.54 -2.85
N LEU A 121 4.19 -9.88 -2.88
CA LEU A 121 3.28 -10.58 -3.80
C LEU A 121 1.82 -10.13 -3.66
N HIS A 122 1.41 -9.62 -2.50
CA HIS A 122 0.09 -9.05 -2.27
C HIS A 122 -0.19 -7.82 -3.16
N ASP A 123 0.81 -7.06 -3.60
CA ASP A 123 0.62 -5.96 -4.54
C ASP A 123 0.09 -6.46 -5.90
N LEU A 124 0.46 -7.68 -6.33
CA LEU A 124 -0.12 -8.31 -7.52
C LEU A 124 -1.58 -8.71 -7.29
N ALA A 125 -1.92 -9.14 -6.06
CA ALA A 125 -3.30 -9.42 -5.69
C ALA A 125 -4.15 -8.13 -5.70
N HIS A 126 -3.63 -7.01 -5.18
CA HIS A 126 -4.29 -5.71 -5.28
C HIS A 126 -4.59 -5.29 -6.73
N VAL A 127 -3.65 -5.52 -7.66
CA VAL A 127 -3.89 -5.27 -9.09
C VAL A 127 -5.01 -6.17 -9.62
N LEU A 128 -5.01 -7.46 -9.28
CA LEU A 128 -6.06 -8.39 -9.69
C LEU A 128 -7.43 -7.95 -9.15
N ASP A 129 -7.50 -7.63 -7.86
CA ASP A 129 -8.73 -7.17 -7.19
C ASP A 129 -9.23 -5.85 -7.78
N LEU A 130 -8.32 -4.93 -8.13
CA LEU A 130 -8.68 -3.68 -8.80
C LEU A 130 -9.21 -3.93 -10.21
N VAL A 131 -8.59 -4.83 -10.99
CA VAL A 131 -9.09 -5.19 -12.32
C VAL A 131 -10.49 -5.77 -12.22
N ARG A 132 -10.73 -6.67 -11.26
CA ARG A 132 -12.04 -7.31 -11.05
C ARG A 132 -13.10 -6.32 -10.59
N SER A 133 -12.82 -5.55 -9.54
CA SER A 133 -13.80 -4.63 -8.92
C SER A 133 -14.12 -3.42 -9.79
N ALA A 134 -13.15 -2.87 -10.52
CA ALA A 134 -13.33 -1.71 -11.39
C ALA A 134 -13.60 -2.08 -12.86
N GLY A 135 -13.61 -3.37 -13.20
CA GLY A 135 -13.84 -3.85 -14.57
C GLY A 135 -12.81 -3.32 -15.57
N LEU A 136 -11.53 -3.31 -15.18
CA LEU A 136 -10.48 -2.71 -16.01
C LEU A 136 -10.26 -3.52 -17.31
N SER A 137 -10.21 -2.81 -18.44
CA SER A 137 -10.01 -3.43 -19.75
C SER A 137 -8.60 -4.02 -19.90
N LEU A 138 -8.50 -5.12 -20.65
CA LEU A 138 -7.23 -5.70 -21.09
C LEU A 138 -6.40 -4.71 -21.91
N GLU A 139 -7.05 -3.81 -22.65
CA GLU A 139 -6.40 -2.78 -23.48
C GLU A 139 -5.61 -1.75 -22.65
N LEU A 140 -5.90 -1.64 -21.35
CA LEU A 140 -5.13 -0.77 -20.45
C LEU A 140 -3.63 -1.15 -20.45
N ALA A 141 -3.30 -2.41 -20.75
CA ALA A 141 -1.93 -2.87 -20.95
C ALA A 141 -1.13 -1.98 -21.90
N GLU A 142 -1.76 -1.45 -22.95
CA GLU A 142 -1.07 -0.62 -23.95
C GLU A 142 -0.65 0.74 -23.41
N LYS A 143 -1.29 1.21 -22.32
CA LYS A 143 -0.93 2.44 -21.62
C LYS A 143 0.16 2.24 -20.57
N LEU A 144 0.49 0.98 -20.26
CA LEU A 144 1.56 0.61 -19.34
C LEU A 144 2.90 0.49 -20.07
N HIS A 145 3.98 0.68 -19.33
CA HIS A 145 5.33 0.41 -19.82
C HIS A 145 5.48 -1.04 -20.34
N PRO A 146 6.22 -1.27 -21.45
CA PRO A 146 6.38 -2.60 -22.07
C PRO A 146 6.75 -3.73 -21.10
N TRP A 147 7.62 -3.45 -20.13
CA TRP A 147 8.07 -4.39 -19.09
C TRP A 147 6.94 -5.02 -18.25
N MET A 148 5.74 -4.42 -18.24
CA MET A 148 4.64 -4.81 -17.35
C MET A 148 3.45 -5.40 -18.08
N ARG A 149 3.38 -5.26 -19.40
CA ARG A 149 2.19 -5.57 -20.18
C ARG A 149 1.79 -7.03 -20.03
N ASP A 150 2.76 -7.93 -20.11
CA ASP A 150 2.49 -9.36 -20.03
C ASP A 150 1.97 -9.76 -18.65
N LYS A 151 2.56 -9.20 -17.58
CA LYS A 151 2.08 -9.44 -16.21
C LYS A 151 0.67 -8.87 -15.99
N TYR A 152 0.38 -7.66 -16.49
CA TYR A 152 -0.97 -7.09 -16.39
C TYR A 152 -2.00 -7.94 -17.16
N ARG A 153 -1.67 -8.43 -18.36
CA ARG A 153 -2.57 -9.29 -19.15
C ARG A 153 -2.83 -10.63 -18.45
N GLU A 154 -1.80 -11.22 -17.85
CA GLU A 154 -1.92 -12.44 -17.03
C GLU A 154 -2.91 -12.23 -15.88
N LEU A 155 -2.71 -11.19 -15.07
CA LEU A 155 -3.60 -10.86 -13.95
C LEU A 155 -5.01 -10.49 -14.41
N SER A 156 -5.15 -9.79 -15.53
CA SER A 156 -6.46 -9.42 -16.08
C SER A 156 -7.23 -10.65 -16.56
N SER A 157 -6.54 -11.62 -17.17
CA SER A 157 -7.15 -12.88 -17.59
C SER A 157 -7.59 -13.70 -16.37
N ALA A 158 -6.77 -13.73 -15.32
CA ALA A 158 -7.10 -14.40 -14.06
C ALA A 158 -8.28 -13.72 -13.32
N ALA A 159 -8.36 -12.39 -13.36
CA ALA A 159 -9.45 -11.62 -12.74
C ALA A 159 -10.82 -11.92 -13.35
N GLN A 160 -10.85 -12.27 -14.65
CA GLN A 160 -12.05 -12.58 -15.43
C GLN A 160 -12.42 -14.08 -15.41
N GLY A 161 -11.54 -14.95 -14.91
CA GLY A 161 -11.90 -16.33 -14.67
C GLY A 161 -13.01 -16.41 -13.62
N GLU A 162 -14.07 -17.16 -13.90
CA GLU A 162 -15.05 -17.53 -12.87
C GLU A 162 -14.34 -18.32 -11.77
N ASP A 163 -14.59 -17.96 -10.52
CA ASP A 163 -14.19 -18.80 -9.38
C ASP A 163 -15.11 -20.03 -9.41
N PRO A 164 -14.59 -21.24 -9.69
CA PRO A 164 -15.43 -22.42 -9.87
C PRO A 164 -15.93 -23.02 -8.54
N TYR A 165 -15.71 -22.34 -7.41
CA TYR A 165 -16.01 -22.83 -6.05
C TYR A 165 -16.92 -21.89 -5.25
#